data_AF-A0A165E043-F1
#
_entry.id   AF-A0A165E043-F1
#
_cell.length_a   1.000
_cell.length_b   1.000
_cell.length_c   1.000
_cell.angle_alpha   90.00
_cell.angle_beta   90.00
_cell.angle_gamma   90.00
#
_symmetry.space_group_name_H-M   'P 1'
#
loop_
_entity.id
_entity.type
_entity.pdbx_description
1 polymer ?
#
loop_
_entity_poly.entity_id
_entity_poly.type
_entity_poly.pdbx_seq_one_letter_code
_entity_poly.pdbx_strand_id
1 'polypeptide(L)'
;MLKRISRRLRSVFSHQRNNNDSVVAQDLSSDLTIGDARAASLPSADETPLQSTDFSIAGTSQEAGPVLVSETAVIPASPPGRDSPVGVDKSDSRVTEPALSDGSATSDGTRHLSSPALHHSAQSVVLVDDILDIIFKQLTACKHMETYDLDYAATPFRLAAVCKQWRDVALGPLLWTHLYLPCGPEHRDINYNLYVQRVLERSQDMALHILLFDCDKDSLATDALALHAVIAMSTRWRAITMTGKPLEWAQWRAILHCDTPLLEYAYVFGDEPRQDEEREPAWRPADEDLELLPNAPKLQSFEVSWVPILCAPLADWEVTTGTRWYGPGPTPLASLTCLRLFLLQAEAERLHDLLRSLPNLTELCLAILKLSINIAQFALSTIRGGGGPYALPELRYLDLRGVAPLIFIPTSRRIETPVLETVTLQPDNILPLTYFFRTLSNAENVRSLTIIGGVAKVAASDLLMLSMLRNIESVVLDCEIADSIFEGMSVNAESLWPKMHTLHIDKALESDAVRQSLLQFIKAKNATSATAEGVSAFQHVCVNEEGWLPKELEALLGEDSRREEAPVLYD
;
A
#
# COMPACT_ATOMS: atom_id res chain seq x y z
N MET A 1 3.07 12.58 -32.69
CA MET A 1 1.67 12.23 -32.38
C MET A 1 1.52 11.74 -30.93
N LEU A 2 2.19 10.66 -30.51
CA LEU A 2 2.15 10.14 -29.13
C LEU A 2 2.54 11.18 -28.05
N LYS A 3 3.59 12.00 -28.27
CA LYS A 3 3.91 13.13 -27.38
C LYS A 3 2.79 14.17 -27.27
N ARG A 4 1.95 14.32 -28.29
CA ARG A 4 0.83 15.29 -28.34
C ARG A 4 -0.42 14.72 -27.65
N ILE A 5 -0.66 13.42 -27.79
CA ILE A 5 -1.68 12.67 -27.05
C ILE A 5 -1.33 12.64 -25.55
N SER A 6 -0.08 12.31 -25.21
CA SER A 6 0.42 12.34 -23.84
C SER A 6 0.34 13.73 -23.18
N ARG A 7 0.57 14.83 -23.92
CA ARG A 7 0.37 16.19 -23.40
C ARG A 7 -1.09 16.55 -23.20
N ARG A 8 -1.98 16.13 -24.11
CA ARG A 8 -3.43 16.36 -23.97
C ARG A 8 -4.03 15.57 -22.83
N LEU A 9 -3.64 14.31 -22.66
CA LEU A 9 -4.05 13.49 -21.52
C LEU A 9 -3.58 14.14 -20.21
N ARG A 10 -2.30 14.53 -20.10
CA ARG A 10 -1.77 15.25 -18.92
C ARG A 10 -2.52 16.55 -18.60
N SER A 11 -2.93 17.31 -19.61
CA SER A 11 -3.71 18.55 -19.43
C SER A 11 -5.15 18.32 -18.98
N VAL A 12 -5.76 17.20 -19.37
CA VAL A 12 -7.10 16.82 -18.92
C VAL A 12 -7.05 16.37 -17.45
N PHE A 13 -6.01 15.61 -17.08
CA PHE A 13 -5.81 15.12 -15.71
C PHE A 13 -5.45 16.23 -14.71
N SER A 14 -4.68 17.26 -15.11
CA SER A 14 -4.36 18.39 -14.22
C SER A 14 -5.56 19.28 -13.91
N HIS A 15 -6.56 19.35 -14.81
CA HIS A 15 -7.79 20.10 -14.56
C HIS A 15 -8.78 19.35 -13.66
N GLN A 16 -8.78 18.01 -13.67
CA GLN A 16 -9.65 17.21 -12.79
C GLN A 16 -9.14 17.17 -11.35
N ARG A 17 -7.82 17.08 -11.12
CA ARG A 17 -7.23 17.11 -9.78
C ARG A 17 -7.60 18.41 -9.02
N ASN A 18 -7.45 19.55 -9.69
CA ASN A 18 -7.82 20.85 -9.11
C ASN A 18 -9.32 21.00 -8.80
N ASN A 19 -10.19 20.27 -9.49
CA ASN A 19 -11.63 20.31 -9.23
C ASN A 19 -12.02 19.43 -8.02
N ASN A 20 -11.32 18.33 -7.77
CA ASN A 20 -11.58 17.49 -6.58
C ASN A 20 -11.07 18.16 -5.29
N ASP A 21 -9.90 18.81 -5.34
CA ASP A 21 -9.36 19.57 -4.19
C ASP A 21 -10.26 20.76 -3.81
N SER A 22 -10.94 21.36 -4.80
CA SER A 22 -11.92 22.44 -4.60
C SER A 22 -13.21 21.99 -3.90
N VAL A 23 -13.64 20.74 -4.09
CA VAL A 23 -14.89 20.22 -3.50
C VAL A 23 -14.65 19.79 -2.05
N VAL A 24 -13.48 19.20 -1.76
CA VAL A 24 -13.08 18.82 -0.40
C VAL A 24 -12.84 20.05 0.50
N ALA A 25 -12.30 21.15 -0.05
CA ALA A 25 -12.10 22.40 0.69
C ALA A 25 -13.41 23.15 1.02
N GLN A 26 -14.50 22.94 0.26
CA GLN A 26 -15.79 23.58 0.54
C GLN A 26 -16.59 22.89 1.64
N ASP A 27 -16.48 21.57 1.79
CA ASP A 27 -17.21 20.82 2.83
C ASP A 27 -16.59 21.00 4.23
N LEU A 28 -15.30 21.32 4.33
CA LEU A 28 -14.62 21.54 5.62
C LEU A 28 -14.78 22.97 6.19
N SER A 29 -15.35 23.90 5.41
CA SER A 29 -15.51 25.30 5.81
C SER A 29 -16.81 25.60 6.59
N SER A 30 -17.76 24.67 6.65
CA SER A 30 -19.11 24.95 7.17
C SER A 30 -19.36 24.60 8.66
N ASP A 31 -18.50 23.84 9.33
CA ASP A 31 -18.85 23.20 10.62
C ASP A 31 -17.94 23.57 11.82
N LEU A 32 -17.48 24.82 11.93
CA LEU A 32 -16.81 25.29 13.15
C LEU A 32 -17.31 26.68 13.61
N THR A 33 -18.45 26.69 14.30
CA THR A 33 -18.79 27.76 15.26
C THR A 33 -18.42 27.31 16.68
N ILE A 34 -17.32 27.86 17.21
CA ILE A 34 -16.81 27.64 18.56
C ILE A 34 -17.65 28.46 19.55
N GLY A 35 -18.26 27.78 20.53
CA GLY A 35 -18.94 28.39 21.67
C GLY A 35 -18.01 28.51 22.88
N ASP A 36 -17.94 29.72 23.43
CA ASP A 36 -17.23 30.09 24.66
C ASP A 36 -17.65 29.24 25.88
N ALA A 37 -16.68 28.67 26.58
CA ALA A 37 -16.86 28.10 27.91
C ALA A 37 -15.84 28.64 28.91
N ARG A 38 -16.38 29.10 30.04
CA ARG A 38 -15.76 29.85 31.12
C ARG A 38 -14.67 29.10 31.89
N ALA A 39 -13.67 29.87 32.30
CA ALA A 39 -12.67 29.53 33.30
C ALA A 39 -13.30 29.16 34.66
N ALA A 40 -12.90 28.01 35.20
CA ALA A 40 -13.06 27.65 36.61
C ALA A 40 -11.68 27.37 37.21
N SER A 41 -11.36 28.10 38.27
CA SER A 41 -10.09 28.08 39.00
C SER A 41 -9.92 26.79 39.81
N LEU A 42 -8.74 26.18 39.74
CA LEU A 42 -8.30 25.08 40.62
C LEU A 42 -7.55 25.63 41.85
N PRO A 43 -7.67 24.99 43.03
CA PRO A 43 -6.85 25.31 44.19
C PRO A 43 -5.55 24.49 44.22
N SER A 44 -4.55 25.09 44.86
CA SER A 44 -3.19 24.62 45.11
C SER A 44 -3.11 23.28 45.85
N ALA A 45 -2.19 22.41 45.41
CA ALA A 45 -1.82 21.18 46.07
C ALA A 45 -0.72 21.41 47.12
N ASP A 46 -0.95 20.92 48.33
CA ASP A 46 0.04 20.77 49.41
C ASP A 46 0.75 19.42 49.28
N GLU A 47 2.07 19.45 49.45
CA GLU A 47 2.96 18.30 49.47
C GLU A 47 2.85 17.52 50.79
N THR A 48 2.80 16.19 50.72
CA THR A 48 3.28 15.31 51.81
C THR A 48 3.90 14.01 51.27
N PRO A 49 4.89 13.42 51.98
CA PRO A 49 5.85 12.51 51.39
C PRO A 49 5.53 11.02 51.56
N LEU A 50 6.10 10.25 50.65
CA LEU A 50 6.09 8.79 50.51
C LEU A 50 6.53 8.02 51.77
N GLN A 51 5.78 6.98 52.12
CA GLN A 51 6.26 5.86 52.94
C GLN A 51 6.20 4.55 52.13
N SER A 52 7.31 3.82 52.21
CA SER A 52 7.57 2.51 51.64
C SER A 52 6.83 1.40 52.40
N THR A 53 6.26 0.43 51.68
CA THR A 53 5.97 -0.89 52.25
C THR A 53 6.38 -2.00 51.29
N ASP A 54 7.18 -2.91 51.85
CA ASP A 54 7.61 -4.18 51.30
C ASP A 54 6.44 -5.13 51.04
N PHE A 55 6.52 -5.92 49.96
CA PHE A 55 5.65 -7.07 49.74
C PHE A 55 6.48 -8.36 49.61
N SER A 56 6.30 -9.24 50.59
CA SER A 56 6.79 -10.62 50.63
C SER A 56 5.94 -11.53 49.75
N ILE A 57 6.61 -12.45 49.04
CA ILE A 57 6.01 -13.53 48.25
C ILE A 57 6.02 -14.81 49.10
N ALA A 58 4.86 -15.44 49.25
CA ALA A 58 4.71 -16.82 49.73
C ALA A 58 3.82 -17.60 48.75
N GLY A 59 4.31 -18.75 48.28
CA GLY A 59 3.59 -19.66 47.38
C GLY A 59 2.80 -20.74 48.11
N THR A 60 2.09 -21.59 47.34
CA THR A 60 2.03 -23.05 47.51
C THR A 60 1.14 -23.73 46.44
N SER A 61 1.50 -24.97 46.14
CA SER A 61 1.02 -25.89 45.09
C SER A 61 -0.22 -26.74 45.48
N GLN A 62 -0.87 -27.36 44.48
CA GLN A 62 -1.32 -28.78 44.37
C GLN A 62 -2.46 -28.89 43.33
N GLU A 63 -2.31 -29.60 42.19
CA GLU A 63 -2.49 -31.06 41.92
C GLU A 63 -3.93 -31.60 42.02
N ALA A 64 -4.49 -32.08 40.88
CA ALA A 64 -5.11 -33.40 40.67
C ALA A 64 -5.81 -33.49 39.28
N GLY A 65 -5.52 -34.54 38.49
CA GLY A 65 -6.25 -34.93 37.26
C GLY A 65 -7.40 -35.93 37.56
N PRO A 66 -7.64 -36.95 36.70
CA PRO A 66 -8.06 -36.92 35.29
C PRO A 66 -9.28 -37.83 35.01
N VAL A 67 -9.99 -37.73 33.87
CA VAL A 67 -10.84 -38.84 33.35
C VAL A 67 -10.89 -38.87 31.81
N LEU A 68 -10.56 -40.03 31.26
CA LEU A 68 -10.74 -40.52 29.88
C LEU A 68 -12.22 -40.85 29.58
N VAL A 69 -12.70 -40.59 28.35
CA VAL A 69 -13.56 -41.54 27.62
C VAL A 69 -13.33 -41.39 26.10
N SER A 70 -12.94 -42.48 25.46
CA SER A 70 -12.92 -42.70 24.02
C SER A 70 -14.31 -43.07 23.51
N GLU A 71 -14.71 -42.67 22.30
CA GLU A 71 -15.56 -43.55 21.47
C GLU A 71 -15.49 -43.24 19.96
N THR A 72 -15.12 -44.29 19.25
CA THR A 72 -15.12 -44.53 17.81
C THR A 72 -16.54 -44.63 17.24
N ALA A 73 -16.80 -44.10 16.05
CA ALA A 73 -17.74 -44.71 15.10
C ALA A 73 -17.52 -44.23 13.65
N VAL A 74 -17.22 -45.21 12.80
CA VAL A 74 -17.12 -45.17 11.34
C VAL A 74 -18.44 -45.68 10.78
N ILE A 75 -19.11 -44.97 9.85
CA ILE A 75 -19.93 -45.56 8.75
C ILE A 75 -19.96 -44.60 7.54
N PRO A 76 -19.68 -45.06 6.31
CA PRO A 76 -19.86 -44.32 5.06
C PRO A 76 -21.19 -44.67 4.35
N ALA A 77 -21.73 -43.76 3.55
CA ALA A 77 -22.75 -44.09 2.56
C ALA A 77 -22.60 -43.25 1.29
N SER A 78 -22.48 -43.94 0.16
CA SER A 78 -22.45 -43.40 -1.20
C SER A 78 -23.87 -42.98 -1.66
N PRO A 79 -24.01 -42.03 -2.60
CA PRO A 79 -25.30 -41.74 -3.23
C PRO A 79 -25.54 -42.60 -4.49
N PRO A 80 -26.78 -42.99 -4.79
CA PRO A 80 -27.15 -43.56 -6.08
C PRO A 80 -27.52 -42.44 -7.08
N GLY A 81 -27.19 -42.67 -8.35
CA GLY A 81 -27.52 -41.77 -9.46
C GLY A 81 -28.92 -41.98 -10.04
N ARG A 82 -29.09 -41.40 -11.25
CA ARG A 82 -30.19 -41.53 -12.23
C ARG A 82 -31.47 -40.77 -11.85
N ASP A 83 -32.19 -40.06 -12.72
CA ASP A 83 -32.34 -40.05 -14.18
C ASP A 83 -32.84 -38.67 -14.65
N SER A 84 -32.49 -38.25 -15.87
CA SER A 84 -33.32 -37.32 -16.68
C SER A 84 -34.46 -38.11 -17.33
N PRO A 85 -35.61 -37.51 -17.70
CA PRO A 85 -35.71 -36.99 -19.09
C PRO A 85 -36.78 -35.89 -19.36
N VAL A 86 -36.82 -35.46 -20.64
CA VAL A 86 -37.90 -34.76 -21.38
C VAL A 86 -38.01 -33.26 -21.09
N GLY A 87 -37.90 -32.32 -22.04
CA GLY A 87 -38.35 -32.26 -23.44
C GLY A 87 -39.50 -31.24 -23.54
N VAL A 88 -39.70 -30.58 -24.71
CA VAL A 88 -40.76 -29.58 -25.05
C VAL A 88 -40.32 -28.11 -24.77
N ASP A 89 -40.48 -27.09 -25.62
CA ASP A 89 -41.00 -26.93 -26.98
C ASP A 89 -40.33 -25.72 -27.68
N LYS A 90 -40.44 -25.66 -29.00
CA LYS A 90 -40.05 -24.54 -29.86
C LYS A 90 -41.16 -23.49 -29.95
N SER A 91 -40.82 -22.20 -29.85
CA SER A 91 -41.71 -21.10 -30.24
C SER A 91 -40.93 -20.07 -31.05
N ASP A 92 -41.16 -20.08 -32.36
CA ASP A 92 -40.75 -19.07 -33.34
C ASP A 92 -41.50 -17.74 -33.09
N SER A 93 -40.78 -16.62 -33.05
CA SER A 93 -41.36 -15.29 -33.24
C SER A 93 -40.59 -14.53 -34.33
N ARG A 94 -41.27 -14.36 -35.47
CA ARG A 94 -40.79 -13.60 -36.63
C ARG A 94 -40.89 -12.10 -36.37
N VAL A 95 -39.82 -11.42 -36.73
CA VAL A 95 -39.68 -9.96 -36.86
C VAL A 95 -40.41 -9.47 -38.11
N THR A 96 -41.16 -8.38 -38.00
CA THR A 96 -41.73 -7.60 -39.11
C THR A 96 -41.37 -6.13 -38.93
N GLU A 97 -40.72 -5.56 -39.94
CA GLU A 97 -40.55 -4.13 -40.23
C GLU A 97 -40.36 -3.98 -41.76
N PRO A 98 -40.46 -2.79 -42.36
CA PRO A 98 -41.42 -1.70 -42.14
C PRO A 98 -42.03 -1.20 -43.47
N ALA A 99 -43.08 -0.37 -43.39
CA ALA A 99 -43.68 0.30 -44.56
C ALA A 99 -43.46 1.81 -44.52
N LEU A 100 -43.16 2.33 -45.71
CA LEU A 100 -42.87 3.71 -46.10
C LEU A 100 -43.97 4.71 -45.77
N SER A 101 -43.58 5.96 -45.51
CA SER A 101 -44.43 7.12 -45.77
C SER A 101 -43.60 8.30 -46.26
N ASP A 102 -43.89 8.71 -47.50
CA ASP A 102 -43.49 9.95 -48.15
C ASP A 102 -44.08 11.19 -47.45
N GLY A 103 -43.34 12.29 -47.46
CA GLY A 103 -43.81 13.59 -46.98
C GLY A 103 -42.98 14.73 -47.55
N SER A 104 -43.60 15.50 -48.44
CA SER A 104 -43.04 16.55 -49.28
C SER A 104 -42.69 17.86 -48.57
N ALA A 105 -41.59 18.46 -49.05
CA ALA A 105 -41.40 19.87 -49.41
C ALA A 105 -42.04 21.00 -48.58
N THR A 106 -41.18 21.85 -48.00
CA THR A 106 -41.28 23.32 -48.13
C THR A 106 -39.89 23.95 -48.21
N SER A 107 -39.77 24.85 -49.19
CA SER A 107 -38.66 25.75 -49.44
C SER A 107 -38.69 26.91 -48.43
N ASP A 108 -37.54 27.36 -47.94
CA ASP A 108 -37.22 28.78 -48.06
C ASP A 108 -35.72 29.08 -47.93
N GLY A 109 -35.29 30.06 -48.71
CA GLY A 109 -33.88 30.34 -49.01
C GLY A 109 -33.16 31.15 -47.94
N THR A 110 -31.86 30.92 -47.83
CA THR A 110 -30.95 31.88 -47.21
C THR A 110 -29.60 31.87 -47.94
N ARG A 111 -29.16 33.08 -48.30
CA ARG A 111 -28.06 33.35 -49.22
C ARG A 111 -26.70 32.98 -48.65
N HIS A 112 -25.88 32.40 -49.53
CA HIS A 112 -24.46 32.14 -49.40
C HIS A 112 -23.63 33.38 -49.02
N LEU A 113 -22.83 33.25 -47.96
CA LEU A 113 -21.54 33.94 -47.82
C LEU A 113 -20.46 32.86 -47.66
N SER A 114 -19.73 32.64 -48.74
CA SER A 114 -18.67 31.64 -48.88
C SER A 114 -17.43 32.06 -48.09
N SER A 115 -17.19 31.38 -46.97
CA SER A 115 -15.90 31.43 -46.26
C SER A 115 -14.97 30.37 -46.87
N PRO A 116 -13.68 30.64 -47.12
CA PRO A 116 -12.78 29.68 -47.76
C PRO A 116 -12.51 28.51 -46.82
N ALA A 117 -13.13 27.37 -47.10
CA ALA A 117 -12.84 26.10 -46.46
C ALA A 117 -11.40 25.69 -46.81
N LEU A 118 -10.48 25.90 -45.87
CA LEU A 118 -9.20 25.19 -45.84
C LEU A 118 -9.49 23.70 -45.60
N HIS A 119 -9.76 22.97 -46.68
CA HIS A 119 -9.74 21.52 -46.70
C HIS A 119 -8.29 21.05 -46.52
N HIS A 120 -7.80 21.09 -45.28
CA HIS A 120 -6.73 20.18 -44.88
C HIS A 120 -7.34 18.78 -44.91
N SER A 121 -7.14 18.08 -46.03
CA SER A 121 -7.31 16.63 -46.12
C SER A 121 -6.44 16.02 -45.02
N ALA A 122 -7.05 15.75 -43.87
CA ALA A 122 -6.42 14.99 -42.81
C ALA A 122 -6.26 13.57 -43.36
N GLN A 123 -5.07 13.27 -43.87
CA GLN A 123 -4.70 11.91 -44.21
C GLN A 123 -4.90 11.06 -42.97
N SER A 124 -5.86 10.13 -43.04
CA SER A 124 -6.10 9.14 -42.00
C SER A 124 -4.84 8.31 -41.85
N VAL A 125 -4.10 8.52 -40.76
CA VAL A 125 -2.90 7.74 -40.46
C VAL A 125 -3.37 6.35 -40.07
N VAL A 126 -3.19 5.37 -40.97
CA VAL A 126 -3.40 3.96 -40.66
C VAL A 126 -2.28 3.54 -39.71
N LEU A 127 -2.63 3.32 -38.44
CA LEU A 127 -1.70 2.73 -37.48
C LEU A 127 -1.66 1.22 -37.73
N VAL A 128 -0.47 0.62 -37.57
CA VAL A 128 -0.32 -0.84 -37.62
C VAL A 128 -1.00 -1.43 -36.39
N ASP A 129 -1.66 -2.59 -36.55
CA ASP A 129 -2.41 -3.26 -35.46
C ASP A 129 -1.54 -3.46 -34.21
N ASP A 130 -0.26 -3.76 -34.36
CA ASP A 130 0.71 -3.90 -33.26
C ASP A 130 0.83 -2.62 -32.40
N ILE A 131 0.75 -1.44 -33.03
CA ILE A 131 0.82 -0.16 -32.31
C ILE A 131 -0.48 0.07 -31.55
N LEU A 132 -1.62 -0.28 -32.15
CA LEU A 132 -2.92 -0.19 -31.50
C LEU A 132 -2.98 -1.14 -30.31
N ASP A 133 -2.48 -2.37 -30.45
CA ASP A 133 -2.37 -3.35 -29.38
C ASP A 133 -1.51 -2.82 -28.23
N ILE A 134 -0.34 -2.21 -28.52
CA ILE A 134 0.48 -1.54 -27.48
C ILE A 134 -0.29 -0.41 -26.80
N ILE A 135 -1.03 0.41 -27.55
CA ILE A 135 -1.84 1.50 -26.97
C ILE A 135 -2.91 0.91 -26.04
N PHE A 136 -3.66 -0.09 -26.47
CA PHE A 136 -4.67 -0.73 -25.64
C PHE A 136 -4.06 -1.43 -24.42
N LYS A 137 -2.91 -2.11 -24.56
CA LYS A 137 -2.14 -2.67 -23.43
C LYS A 137 -1.81 -1.62 -22.39
N GLN A 138 -1.38 -0.44 -22.80
CA GLN A 138 -1.04 0.65 -21.87
C GLN A 138 -2.28 1.25 -21.20
N LEU A 139 -3.42 1.26 -21.89
CA LEU A 139 -4.69 1.73 -21.33
C LEU A 139 -5.32 0.70 -20.39
N THR A 140 -5.11 -0.59 -20.64
CA THR A 140 -5.60 -1.66 -19.77
C THR A 140 -4.68 -1.95 -18.61
N ALA A 141 -3.37 -1.69 -18.74
CA ALA A 141 -2.43 -1.81 -17.64
C ALA A 141 -2.79 -0.80 -16.55
N CYS A 142 -3.67 -1.19 -15.65
CA CYS A 142 -3.90 -0.54 -14.37
C CYS A 142 -2.57 -0.58 -13.62
N LYS A 143 -1.77 0.47 -13.76
CA LYS A 143 -0.59 0.68 -12.94
C LYS A 143 -1.09 1.00 -11.54
N HIS A 144 -1.09 0.00 -10.65
CA HIS A 144 -1.16 0.13 -9.19
C HIS A 144 -2.02 1.33 -8.74
N MET A 145 -3.26 1.40 -9.22
CA MET A 145 -4.15 2.49 -8.82
C MET A 145 -4.90 2.02 -7.58
N GLU A 146 -4.65 2.69 -6.47
CA GLU A 146 -5.41 2.59 -5.22
C GLU A 146 -6.90 2.96 -5.44
N THR A 147 -7.18 3.73 -6.49
CA THR A 147 -8.53 4.15 -6.87
C THR A 147 -8.86 3.72 -8.30
N TYR A 148 -10.00 3.04 -8.48
CA TYR A 148 -10.47 2.68 -9.82
C TYR A 148 -11.12 3.88 -10.50
N ASP A 149 -10.44 4.45 -11.49
CA ASP A 149 -11.00 5.50 -12.35
C ASP A 149 -11.89 4.87 -13.45
N LEU A 150 -13.21 4.97 -13.27
CA LEU A 150 -14.22 4.52 -14.24
C LEU A 150 -14.06 5.17 -15.63
N ASP A 151 -13.67 6.45 -15.68
CA ASP A 151 -13.45 7.15 -16.94
C ASP A 151 -12.22 6.61 -17.67
N TYR A 152 -11.16 6.31 -16.91
CA TYR A 152 -9.98 5.65 -17.45
C TYR A 152 -10.30 4.25 -17.97
N ALA A 153 -11.02 3.44 -17.18
CA ALA A 153 -11.41 2.09 -17.58
C ALA A 153 -12.38 2.04 -18.77
N ALA A 154 -13.19 3.08 -18.96
CA ALA A 154 -14.04 3.23 -20.15
C ALA A 154 -13.26 3.64 -21.41
N THR A 155 -12.03 4.15 -21.26
CA THR A 155 -11.24 4.72 -22.36
C THR A 155 -10.98 3.74 -23.50
N PRO A 156 -10.58 2.47 -23.28
CA PRO A 156 -10.45 1.49 -24.36
C PRO A 156 -11.73 1.32 -25.19
N PHE A 157 -12.90 1.31 -24.55
CA PHE A 157 -14.19 1.17 -25.23
C PHE A 157 -14.56 2.44 -26.02
N ARG A 158 -14.25 3.63 -25.47
CA ARG A 158 -14.40 4.91 -26.19
C ARG A 158 -13.51 4.94 -27.44
N LEU A 159 -12.27 4.45 -27.33
CA LEU A 159 -11.34 4.37 -28.46
C LEU A 159 -11.76 3.31 -29.50
N ALA A 160 -12.39 2.22 -29.06
CA ALA A 160 -12.98 1.21 -29.96
C ALA A 160 -14.10 1.80 -30.86
N ALA A 161 -14.67 2.96 -30.51
CA ALA A 161 -15.69 3.61 -31.33
C ALA A 161 -15.11 4.42 -32.51
N VAL A 162 -13.80 4.70 -32.53
CA VAL A 162 -13.15 5.61 -33.51
C VAL A 162 -13.28 5.09 -34.95
N CYS A 163 -12.89 3.84 -35.19
CA CYS A 163 -13.05 3.19 -36.50
C CYS A 163 -13.09 1.66 -36.34
N LYS A 164 -13.43 0.96 -37.42
CA LYS A 164 -13.52 -0.52 -37.41
C LYS A 164 -12.22 -1.19 -36.96
N GLN A 165 -11.07 -0.75 -37.47
CA GLN A 165 -9.78 -1.33 -37.10
C GLN A 165 -9.51 -1.22 -35.59
N TRP A 166 -9.76 -0.05 -35.00
CA TRP A 166 -9.58 0.16 -33.56
C TRP A 166 -10.54 -0.69 -32.75
N ARG A 167 -11.77 -0.86 -33.23
CA ARG A 167 -12.75 -1.76 -32.62
C ARG A 167 -12.29 -3.21 -32.63
N ASP A 168 -11.79 -3.67 -33.76
CA ASP A 168 -11.36 -5.06 -33.95
C ASP A 168 -10.16 -5.40 -33.03
N VAL A 169 -9.22 -4.45 -32.88
CA VAL A 169 -8.09 -4.59 -31.94
C VAL A 169 -8.56 -4.48 -30.48
N ALA A 170 -9.36 -3.46 -30.15
CA ALA A 170 -9.82 -3.21 -28.78
C ALA A 170 -10.68 -4.35 -28.23
N LEU A 171 -11.59 -4.89 -29.04
CA LEU A 171 -12.50 -5.96 -28.62
C LEU A 171 -11.83 -7.35 -28.64
N GLY A 172 -10.52 -7.41 -28.93
CA GLY A 172 -9.71 -8.61 -28.77
C GLY A 172 -9.61 -9.07 -27.31
N PRO A 173 -9.10 -10.29 -27.05
CA PRO A 173 -9.14 -10.94 -25.73
C PRO A 173 -8.47 -10.14 -24.61
N LEU A 174 -7.44 -9.36 -24.94
CA LEU A 174 -6.65 -8.59 -23.99
C LEU A 174 -7.48 -7.58 -23.17
N LEU A 175 -8.43 -6.89 -23.80
CA LEU A 175 -9.25 -5.90 -23.08
C LEU A 175 -10.11 -6.56 -21.99
N TRP A 176 -10.40 -7.85 -22.16
CA TRP A 176 -11.24 -8.63 -21.27
C TRP A 176 -10.42 -9.36 -20.18
N THR A 177 -9.11 -9.13 -20.08
CA THR A 177 -8.32 -9.71 -18.97
C THR A 177 -8.47 -8.94 -17.66
N HIS A 178 -9.11 -7.77 -17.68
CA HIS A 178 -9.32 -6.94 -16.51
C HIS A 178 -10.78 -7.06 -16.08
N LEU A 179 -10.98 -7.57 -14.87
CA LEU A 179 -12.30 -7.81 -14.29
C LEU A 179 -12.43 -6.90 -13.08
N TYR A 180 -13.34 -5.92 -13.19
CA TYR A 180 -13.66 -4.97 -12.13
C TYR A 180 -15.05 -5.27 -11.57
N LEU A 181 -15.12 -5.55 -10.27
CA LEU A 181 -16.36 -5.70 -9.52
C LEU A 181 -16.42 -4.59 -8.48
N PRO A 182 -17.05 -3.44 -8.80
CA PRO A 182 -17.48 -2.53 -7.77
C PRO A 182 -18.65 -3.18 -7.02
N CYS A 183 -18.68 -3.01 -5.72
CA CYS A 183 -19.73 -3.57 -4.89
C CYS A 183 -20.46 -2.48 -4.07
N GLY A 184 -20.42 -1.23 -4.54
CA GLY A 184 -21.11 -0.10 -3.94
C GLY A 184 -22.58 0.04 -4.39
N PRO A 185 -23.43 0.70 -3.57
CA PRO A 185 -24.86 0.87 -3.85
C PRO A 185 -25.15 1.63 -5.16
N GLU A 186 -24.24 2.49 -5.61
CA GLU A 186 -24.31 3.24 -6.86
C GLU A 186 -24.22 2.36 -8.12
N HIS A 187 -23.85 1.09 -7.97
CA HIS A 187 -23.69 0.16 -9.08
C HIS A 187 -24.73 -0.97 -9.14
N ARG A 188 -25.82 -0.86 -8.35
CA ARG A 188 -26.89 -1.87 -8.27
C ARG A 188 -27.61 -2.17 -9.60
N ASP A 189 -27.52 -1.28 -10.58
CA ASP A 189 -28.16 -1.47 -11.89
C ASP A 189 -27.34 -2.36 -12.84
N ILE A 190 -26.12 -2.73 -12.47
CA ILE A 190 -25.24 -3.58 -13.29
C ILE A 190 -25.57 -5.05 -13.04
N ASN A 191 -25.89 -5.80 -14.10
CA ASN A 191 -25.99 -7.26 -14.01
C ASN A 191 -24.58 -7.89 -14.02
N TYR A 192 -23.95 -7.99 -12.85
CA TYR A 192 -22.59 -8.49 -12.69
C TYR A 192 -22.39 -9.90 -13.20
N ASN A 193 -23.39 -10.76 -13.05
CA ASN A 193 -23.33 -12.12 -13.56
C ASN A 193 -23.09 -12.15 -15.07
N LEU A 194 -23.87 -11.37 -15.84
CA LEU A 194 -23.70 -11.27 -17.28
C LEU A 194 -22.38 -10.57 -17.67
N TYR A 195 -21.96 -9.57 -16.89
CA TYR A 195 -20.70 -8.89 -17.11
C TYR A 195 -19.51 -9.85 -16.92
N VAL A 196 -19.42 -10.54 -15.78
CA VAL A 196 -18.38 -11.52 -15.47
C VAL A 196 -18.35 -12.63 -16.50
N GLN A 197 -19.51 -13.23 -16.83
CA GLN A 197 -19.59 -14.26 -17.87
C GLN A 197 -19.01 -13.75 -19.19
N ARG A 198 -19.38 -12.54 -19.62
CA ARG A 198 -18.86 -11.95 -20.86
C ARG A 198 -17.35 -11.71 -20.82
N VAL A 199 -16.82 -11.24 -19.70
CA VAL A 199 -15.37 -11.04 -19.50
C VAL A 199 -14.64 -12.37 -19.57
N LEU A 200 -15.15 -13.41 -18.90
CA LEU A 200 -14.56 -14.74 -18.91
C LEU A 200 -14.62 -15.42 -20.28
N GLU A 201 -15.76 -15.34 -20.98
CA GLU A 201 -15.93 -15.86 -22.35
C GLU A 201 -14.96 -15.20 -23.34
N ARG A 202 -14.76 -13.89 -23.20
CA ARG A 202 -13.93 -13.11 -24.13
C ARG A 202 -12.43 -13.20 -23.84
N SER A 203 -12.05 -13.33 -22.57
CA SER A 203 -10.66 -13.54 -22.16
C SER A 203 -10.16 -14.96 -22.39
N GLN A 204 -11.06 -15.94 -22.58
CA GLN A 204 -10.72 -17.34 -22.84
C GLN A 204 -9.82 -17.92 -21.75
N ASP A 205 -8.60 -18.35 -22.08
CA ASP A 205 -7.62 -18.91 -21.13
C ASP A 205 -6.56 -17.89 -20.69
N MET A 206 -6.73 -16.61 -21.05
CA MET A 206 -5.76 -15.58 -20.68
C MET A 206 -5.74 -15.35 -19.16
N ALA A 207 -4.57 -14.95 -18.67
CA ALA A 207 -4.40 -14.57 -17.28
C ALA A 207 -5.21 -13.32 -16.94
N LEU A 208 -5.78 -13.28 -15.73
CA LEU A 208 -6.75 -12.28 -15.29
C LEU A 208 -6.15 -11.34 -14.25
N HIS A 209 -6.58 -10.08 -14.32
CA HIS A 209 -6.34 -9.04 -13.34
C HIS A 209 -7.67 -8.72 -12.69
N ILE A 210 -7.81 -9.04 -11.41
CA ILE A 210 -9.06 -8.95 -10.66
C ILE A 210 -9.02 -7.73 -9.73
N LEU A 211 -10.04 -6.90 -9.80
CA LEU A 211 -10.22 -5.71 -8.98
C LEU A 211 -11.58 -5.82 -8.26
N LEU A 212 -11.56 -6.03 -6.95
CA LEU A 212 -12.76 -6.12 -6.11
C LEU A 212 -12.80 -4.87 -5.20
N PHE A 213 -13.82 -4.03 -5.32
CA PHE A 213 -13.86 -2.73 -4.63
C PHE A 213 -15.14 -2.53 -3.82
N ASP A 214 -14.99 -2.05 -2.58
CA ASP A 214 -16.06 -1.67 -1.65
C ASP A 214 -17.16 -2.73 -1.53
N CYS A 215 -16.77 -3.98 -1.31
CA CYS A 215 -17.71 -5.09 -1.18
C CYS A 215 -18.44 -5.10 0.16
N ASP A 216 -19.56 -4.35 0.19
CA ASP A 216 -20.51 -4.42 1.29
C ASP A 216 -21.26 -5.77 1.31
N LYS A 217 -21.75 -6.14 2.50
CA LYS A 217 -22.37 -7.43 2.75
C LYS A 217 -23.62 -7.66 1.87
N ASP A 218 -24.39 -6.61 1.64
CA ASP A 218 -25.66 -6.69 0.93
C ASP A 218 -25.44 -6.88 -0.58
N SER A 219 -24.38 -6.26 -1.13
CA SER A 219 -24.00 -6.37 -2.53
C SER A 219 -23.34 -7.72 -2.80
N LEU A 220 -22.46 -8.20 -1.91
CA LEU A 220 -21.87 -9.55 -2.02
C LEU A 220 -22.93 -10.65 -2.02
N ALA A 221 -23.98 -10.53 -1.21
CA ALA A 221 -25.07 -11.51 -1.20
C ALA A 221 -25.86 -11.50 -2.52
N THR A 222 -26.04 -10.32 -3.13
CA THR A 222 -26.72 -10.17 -4.42
C THR A 222 -25.87 -10.71 -5.57
N ASP A 223 -24.54 -10.59 -5.44
CA ASP A 223 -23.57 -10.92 -6.48
C ASP A 223 -22.73 -12.18 -6.19
N ALA A 224 -23.18 -13.02 -5.26
CA ALA A 224 -22.45 -14.22 -4.85
C ALA A 224 -22.11 -15.15 -6.04
N LEU A 225 -23.00 -15.25 -7.02
CA LEU A 225 -22.76 -16.03 -8.25
C LEU A 225 -21.60 -15.46 -9.09
N ALA A 226 -21.50 -14.13 -9.21
CA ALA A 226 -20.44 -13.46 -9.95
C ALA A 226 -19.10 -13.68 -9.23
N LEU A 227 -19.09 -13.54 -7.90
CA LEU A 227 -17.90 -13.81 -7.10
C LEU A 227 -17.45 -15.27 -7.17
N HIS A 228 -18.38 -16.22 -7.08
CA HIS A 228 -18.06 -17.65 -7.25
C HIS A 228 -17.46 -17.94 -8.64
N ALA A 229 -17.97 -17.31 -9.69
CA ALA A 229 -17.39 -17.44 -11.03
C ALA A 229 -15.97 -16.88 -11.10
N VAL A 230 -15.68 -15.77 -10.42
CA VAL A 230 -14.32 -15.21 -10.33
C VAL A 230 -13.39 -16.15 -9.55
N ILE A 231 -13.82 -16.64 -8.39
CA ILE A 231 -13.10 -17.61 -7.54
C ILE A 231 -12.76 -18.89 -8.32
N ALA A 232 -13.71 -19.40 -9.11
CA ALA A 232 -13.50 -20.59 -9.94
C ALA A 232 -12.37 -20.40 -10.99
N MET A 233 -12.01 -19.16 -11.31
CA MET A 233 -10.95 -18.81 -12.24
C MET A 233 -9.62 -18.45 -11.55
N SER A 234 -9.47 -18.75 -10.25
CA SER A 234 -8.27 -18.45 -9.45
C SER A 234 -6.95 -18.95 -10.06
N THR A 235 -6.99 -20.09 -10.78
CA THR A 235 -5.82 -20.63 -11.49
C THR A 235 -5.29 -19.71 -12.60
N ARG A 236 -6.11 -18.77 -13.08
CA ARG A 236 -5.78 -17.79 -14.10
C ARG A 236 -5.39 -16.44 -13.52
N TRP A 237 -5.49 -16.23 -12.21
CA TRP A 237 -5.21 -14.92 -11.63
C TRP A 237 -3.72 -14.61 -11.71
N ARG A 238 -3.42 -13.44 -12.28
CA ARG A 238 -2.07 -12.86 -12.32
C ARG A 238 -1.92 -11.71 -11.34
N ALA A 239 -2.98 -10.92 -11.19
CA ALA A 239 -3.02 -9.84 -10.22
C ALA A 239 -4.39 -9.83 -9.53
N ILE A 240 -4.39 -9.54 -8.23
CA ILE A 240 -5.62 -9.28 -7.48
C ILE A 240 -5.44 -8.03 -6.62
N THR A 241 -6.40 -7.11 -6.73
CA THR A 241 -6.54 -5.97 -5.83
C THR A 241 -7.92 -6.05 -5.21
N MET A 242 -7.96 -5.95 -3.89
CA MET A 242 -9.19 -6.04 -3.16
C MET A 242 -9.26 -4.91 -2.13
N THR A 243 -10.35 -4.16 -2.12
CA THR A 243 -10.64 -3.13 -1.12
C THR A 243 -12.02 -3.38 -0.51
N GLY A 244 -12.20 -3.13 0.78
CA GLY A 244 -13.54 -3.13 1.36
C GLY A 244 -13.61 -3.15 2.87
N LYS A 245 -14.84 -2.97 3.35
CA LYS A 245 -15.18 -3.02 4.77
C LYS A 245 -14.81 -4.37 5.39
N PRO A 246 -14.44 -4.42 6.67
CA PRO A 246 -14.09 -5.65 7.40
C PRO A 246 -15.20 -6.73 7.51
N LEU A 247 -16.33 -6.62 6.81
CA LEU A 247 -17.43 -7.58 6.94
C LEU A 247 -17.30 -8.78 5.99
N GLU A 248 -17.48 -9.94 6.61
CA GLU A 248 -17.31 -11.31 6.12
C GLU A 248 -15.94 -11.63 5.55
N TRP A 249 -14.89 -11.40 6.37
CA TRP A 249 -13.56 -12.02 6.25
C TRP A 249 -13.60 -13.49 5.78
N ALA A 250 -14.64 -14.25 6.11
CA ALA A 250 -14.83 -15.62 5.61
C ALA A 250 -14.80 -15.73 4.07
N GLN A 251 -15.33 -14.74 3.36
CA GLN A 251 -15.35 -14.70 1.90
C GLN A 251 -13.97 -14.31 1.34
N TRP A 252 -13.34 -13.31 1.95
CA TRP A 252 -11.95 -12.93 1.66
C TRP A 252 -10.99 -14.10 1.87
N ARG A 253 -11.18 -14.82 2.97
CA ARG A 253 -10.46 -16.03 3.30
C ARG A 253 -10.68 -17.09 2.22
N ALA A 254 -11.92 -17.32 1.77
CA ALA A 254 -12.18 -18.25 0.68
C ALA A 254 -11.44 -17.87 -0.63
N ILE A 255 -11.38 -16.58 -0.96
CA ILE A 255 -10.63 -16.04 -2.10
C ILE A 255 -9.12 -16.28 -1.95
N LEU A 256 -8.57 -15.95 -0.78
CA LEU A 256 -7.13 -16.03 -0.50
C LEU A 256 -6.63 -17.47 -0.28
N HIS A 257 -7.51 -18.44 0.01
CA HIS A 257 -7.16 -19.86 0.05
C HIS A 257 -7.18 -20.54 -1.33
N CYS A 258 -7.52 -19.83 -2.39
CA CYS A 258 -7.57 -20.41 -3.71
C CYS A 258 -6.17 -20.76 -4.24
N ASP A 259 -6.12 -21.81 -5.07
CA ASP A 259 -4.93 -22.15 -5.84
C ASP A 259 -4.66 -21.09 -6.90
N THR A 260 -3.52 -20.39 -6.78
CA THR A 260 -3.22 -19.17 -7.55
C THR A 260 -1.81 -19.25 -8.18
N PRO A 261 -1.52 -20.28 -9.01
CA PRO A 261 -0.18 -20.59 -9.53
C PRO A 261 0.41 -19.51 -10.45
N LEU A 262 -0.43 -18.62 -10.98
CA LEU A 262 -0.02 -17.51 -11.86
C LEU A 262 0.07 -16.16 -11.14
N LEU A 263 -0.27 -16.09 -9.86
CA LEU A 263 -0.38 -14.83 -9.14
C LEU A 263 0.99 -14.20 -8.94
N GLU A 264 1.15 -12.99 -9.48
CA GLU A 264 2.36 -12.17 -9.39
C GLU A 264 2.16 -11.01 -8.42
N TYR A 265 0.94 -10.48 -8.29
CA TYR A 265 0.63 -9.31 -7.48
C TYR A 265 -0.64 -9.53 -6.66
N ALA A 266 -0.57 -9.28 -5.35
CA ALA A 266 -1.74 -9.33 -4.48
C ALA A 266 -1.75 -8.15 -3.52
N TYR A 267 -2.82 -7.36 -3.60
CA TYR A 267 -3.05 -6.17 -2.79
C TYR A 267 -4.39 -6.30 -2.06
N VAL A 268 -4.36 -6.23 -0.73
CA VAL A 268 -5.54 -6.41 0.12
C VAL A 268 -5.64 -5.24 1.09
N PHE A 269 -6.61 -4.37 0.87
CA PHE A 269 -6.83 -3.17 1.66
C PHE A 269 -8.13 -3.28 2.45
N GLY A 270 -8.02 -3.22 3.77
CA GLY A 270 -9.14 -3.00 4.67
C GLY A 270 -9.33 -1.51 4.93
N ASP A 271 -10.47 -1.17 5.52
CA ASP A 271 -10.70 0.18 6.03
C ASP A 271 -9.75 0.48 7.19
N GLU A 272 -9.12 1.65 7.13
CA GLU A 272 -8.38 2.18 8.26
C GLU A 272 -9.32 2.34 9.46
N PRO A 273 -8.94 1.86 10.67
CA PRO A 273 -9.76 2.06 11.85
C PRO A 273 -9.93 3.56 12.09
N ARG A 274 -11.18 4.03 12.16
CA ARG A 274 -11.46 5.40 12.55
C ARG A 274 -11.01 5.61 14.00
N GLN A 275 -10.35 6.74 14.28
CA GLN A 275 -9.82 7.05 15.62
C GLN A 275 -10.89 6.97 16.72
N ASP A 276 -12.14 7.29 16.39
CA ASP A 276 -13.27 7.27 17.33
C ASP A 276 -13.80 5.85 17.62
N GLU A 277 -13.39 4.87 16.81
CA GLU A 277 -13.79 3.47 16.95
C GLU A 277 -12.72 2.69 17.72
N GLU A 278 -12.50 3.04 19.01
CA GLU A 278 -11.70 2.24 19.96
C GLU A 278 -12.25 0.81 20.19
N ARG A 279 -13.28 0.40 19.45
CA ARG A 279 -13.77 -0.96 19.48
C ARG A 279 -12.67 -1.86 18.97
N GLU A 280 -12.22 -2.77 19.84
CA GLU A 280 -11.43 -3.93 19.42
C GLU A 280 -12.07 -4.46 18.13
N PRO A 281 -11.28 -4.63 17.05
CA PRO A 281 -11.83 -5.14 15.80
C PRO A 281 -12.63 -6.38 16.16
N ALA A 282 -13.90 -6.42 15.73
CA ALA A 282 -14.80 -7.54 16.04
C ALA A 282 -14.23 -8.90 15.59
N TRP A 283 -13.20 -8.84 14.75
CA TRP A 283 -12.33 -9.93 14.41
C TRP A 283 -11.29 -10.18 15.52
N ARG A 284 -11.46 -11.29 16.23
CA ARG A 284 -10.33 -12.01 16.81
C ARG A 284 -10.08 -13.21 15.90
N PRO A 285 -8.83 -13.48 15.49
CA PRO A 285 -8.52 -14.75 14.87
C PRO A 285 -8.85 -15.79 15.93
N ALA A 286 -9.92 -16.55 15.71
CA ALA A 286 -10.13 -17.76 16.49
C ALA A 286 -9.03 -18.74 16.05
N ASP A 287 -7.90 -18.67 16.74
CA ASP A 287 -6.66 -19.47 16.82
C ASP A 287 -6.18 -20.41 15.68
N GLU A 288 -6.96 -20.78 14.66
CA GLU A 288 -6.61 -21.90 13.79
C GLU A 288 -6.76 -21.54 12.28
N ASP A 289 -5.61 -21.52 11.60
CA ASP A 289 -5.39 -21.66 10.14
C ASP A 289 -5.49 -20.41 9.24
N LEU A 290 -4.62 -19.43 9.45
CA LEU A 290 -4.40 -18.30 8.52
C LEU A 290 -3.33 -18.63 7.46
N GLU A 291 -3.48 -19.73 6.74
CA GLU A 291 -2.65 -20.04 5.56
C GLU A 291 -3.18 -19.33 4.32
N LEU A 292 -2.72 -18.10 4.07
CA LEU A 292 -3.19 -17.32 2.93
C LEU A 292 -2.21 -17.47 1.76
N LEU A 293 -2.78 -17.61 0.55
CA LEU A 293 -2.06 -17.87 -0.70
C LEU A 293 -1.22 -19.17 -0.66
N PRO A 294 -1.86 -20.33 -0.40
CA PRO A 294 -1.14 -21.59 -0.19
C PRO A 294 -0.30 -22.05 -1.39
N ASN A 295 -0.64 -21.60 -2.61
CA ASN A 295 0.13 -21.89 -3.82
C ASN A 295 0.22 -20.67 -4.75
N ALA A 296 1.14 -19.76 -4.44
CA ALA A 296 1.46 -18.58 -5.27
C ALA A 296 2.98 -18.50 -5.55
N PRO A 297 3.57 -19.46 -6.30
CA PRO A 297 5.02 -19.55 -6.51
C PRO A 297 5.60 -18.39 -7.32
N LYS A 298 4.75 -17.66 -8.05
CA LYS A 298 5.13 -16.50 -8.87
C LYS A 298 4.91 -15.16 -8.17
N LEU A 299 4.48 -15.15 -6.91
CA LEU A 299 4.15 -13.92 -6.19
C LEU A 299 5.39 -13.05 -6.05
N GLN A 300 5.35 -11.84 -6.61
CA GLN A 300 6.45 -10.86 -6.63
C GLN A 300 6.20 -9.71 -5.67
N SER A 301 4.95 -9.25 -5.59
CA SER A 301 4.55 -8.15 -4.71
C SER A 301 3.34 -8.56 -3.91
N PHE A 302 3.43 -8.39 -2.60
CA PHE A 302 2.34 -8.64 -1.68
C PHE A 302 2.17 -7.45 -0.75
N GLU A 303 0.96 -6.91 -0.73
CA GLU A 303 0.58 -5.80 0.10
C GLU A 303 -0.71 -6.10 0.86
N VAL A 304 -0.66 -5.82 2.16
CA VAL A 304 -1.81 -5.91 3.04
C VAL A 304 -1.86 -4.67 3.88
N SER A 305 -3.00 -3.98 3.88
CA SER A 305 -3.19 -2.79 4.71
C SER A 305 -4.47 -2.88 5.52
N TRP A 306 -4.37 -2.62 6.81
CA TRP A 306 -5.46 -2.62 7.78
C TRP A 306 -6.24 -3.94 7.91
N VAL A 307 -5.72 -5.00 7.31
CA VAL A 307 -6.26 -6.35 7.46
C VAL A 307 -5.38 -7.09 8.46
N PRO A 308 -5.96 -7.83 9.41
CA PRO A 308 -5.18 -8.53 10.41
C PRO A 308 -4.67 -9.88 9.85
N ILE A 309 -4.07 -9.83 8.66
CA ILE A 309 -3.46 -10.96 7.99
C ILE A 309 -1.99 -10.99 8.35
N LEU A 310 -1.55 -12.11 8.89
CA LEU A 310 -0.17 -12.54 8.77
C LEU A 310 -0.17 -13.77 7.87
N CYS A 311 0.52 -13.72 6.74
CA CYS A 311 0.81 -14.92 5.96
C CYS A 311 1.57 -15.89 6.88
N ALA A 312 0.92 -16.96 7.30
CA ALA A 312 1.59 -18.02 8.03
C ALA A 312 2.52 -18.76 7.05
N PRO A 313 3.80 -18.95 7.39
CA PRO A 313 4.61 -19.91 6.68
C PRO A 313 4.18 -21.32 7.08
N LEU A 314 3.78 -22.11 6.07
CA LEU A 314 3.45 -23.53 6.16
C LEU A 314 4.44 -24.32 7.03
N ALA A 315 3.95 -24.78 8.18
CA ALA A 315 4.21 -26.10 8.72
C ALA A 315 3.08 -26.40 9.71
N ASP A 316 2.46 -27.57 9.60
CA ASP A 316 1.48 -28.10 10.55
C ASP A 316 2.03 -27.97 11.98
N TRP A 317 1.61 -26.92 12.68
CA TRP A 317 2.00 -26.65 14.06
C TRP A 317 1.07 -27.41 15.01
N GLU A 318 0.80 -28.70 14.76
CA GLU A 318 0.07 -29.47 15.77
C GLU A 318 0.89 -29.53 17.07
N VAL A 319 0.42 -28.82 18.09
CA VAL A 319 1.01 -28.66 19.44
C VAL A 319 0.98 -29.97 20.25
N THR A 320 0.60 -31.10 19.67
CA THR A 320 0.14 -32.25 20.45
C THR A 320 1.22 -33.02 21.20
N THR A 321 2.54 -32.84 20.99
CA THR A 321 3.53 -33.71 21.68
C THR A 321 4.90 -33.14 22.07
N GLY A 322 5.09 -31.81 22.17
CA GLY A 322 6.33 -31.25 22.75
C GLY A 322 7.64 -31.56 21.98
N THR A 323 7.55 -32.19 20.81
CA THR A 323 8.61 -32.34 19.83
C THR A 323 8.29 -31.43 18.67
N ARG A 324 9.08 -30.35 18.51
CA ARG A 324 9.02 -29.46 17.33
C ARG A 324 9.12 -30.31 16.07
N TRP A 325 8.05 -30.40 15.30
CA TRP A 325 8.05 -31.08 14.01
C TRP A 325 8.88 -30.27 13.01
N TYR A 326 9.84 -30.94 12.38
CA TYR A 326 10.55 -30.47 11.20
C TYR A 326 9.81 -30.97 9.97
N GLY A 327 8.58 -30.48 9.76
CA GLY A 327 7.90 -30.65 8.47
C GLY A 327 8.75 -30.05 7.33
N PRO A 328 8.52 -30.45 6.06
CA PRO A 328 9.11 -29.73 4.94
C PRO A 328 8.76 -28.26 5.13
N GLY A 329 9.78 -27.43 5.31
CA GLY A 329 9.60 -26.04 5.64
C GLY A 329 8.69 -25.34 4.62
N PRO A 330 8.13 -24.18 4.98
CA PRO A 330 7.29 -23.40 4.08
C PRO A 330 7.97 -23.32 2.72
N THR A 331 7.22 -23.61 1.65
CA THR A 331 7.74 -23.40 0.30
C THR A 331 8.19 -21.95 0.23
N PRO A 332 9.50 -21.68 0.08
CA PRO A 332 9.99 -20.32 0.16
C PRO A 332 9.28 -19.50 -0.91
N LEU A 333 8.78 -18.32 -0.54
CA LEU A 333 8.23 -17.35 -1.49
C LEU A 333 9.41 -16.67 -2.19
N ALA A 334 10.21 -17.48 -2.90
CA ALA A 334 11.46 -17.07 -3.50
C ALA A 334 11.26 -16.02 -4.60
N SER A 335 10.06 -15.94 -5.19
CA SER A 335 9.75 -14.91 -6.17
C SER A 335 9.40 -13.55 -5.54
N LEU A 336 9.13 -13.50 -4.22
CA LEU A 336 8.63 -12.29 -3.57
C LEU A 336 9.77 -11.28 -3.37
N THR A 337 9.66 -10.14 -4.05
CA THR A 337 10.63 -9.05 -4.02
C THR A 337 10.13 -7.84 -3.24
N CYS A 338 8.81 -7.66 -3.11
CA CYS A 338 8.20 -6.54 -2.41
C CYS A 338 7.15 -7.05 -1.41
N LEU A 339 7.33 -6.71 -0.14
CA LEU A 339 6.40 -7.03 0.94
C LEU A 339 6.02 -5.76 1.68
N ARG A 340 4.73 -5.43 1.70
CA ARG A 340 4.18 -4.27 2.40
C ARG A 340 3.08 -4.72 3.36
N LEU A 341 3.27 -4.57 4.65
CA LEU A 341 2.32 -4.98 5.67
C LEU A 341 2.00 -3.81 6.59
N PHE A 342 0.77 -3.31 6.53
CA PHE A 342 0.23 -2.31 7.44
C PHE A 342 -0.82 -3.00 8.32
N LEU A 343 -0.42 -3.38 9.52
CA LEU A 343 -1.17 -4.27 10.41
C LEU A 343 -1.62 -3.54 11.67
N LEU A 344 -2.87 -3.77 12.07
CA LEU A 344 -3.35 -3.34 13.39
C LEU A 344 -2.59 -4.05 14.50
N GLN A 345 -2.35 -5.34 14.32
CA GLN A 345 -1.69 -6.17 15.30
C GLN A 345 -0.83 -7.22 14.60
N ALA A 346 0.35 -7.49 15.16
CA ALA A 346 1.22 -8.56 14.67
C ALA A 346 1.80 -9.42 15.79
N GLU A 347 1.97 -10.71 15.50
CA GLU A 347 2.78 -11.65 16.27
C GLU A 347 4.21 -11.64 15.76
N ALA A 348 5.15 -11.26 16.63
CA ALA A 348 6.56 -11.14 16.27
C ALA A 348 7.15 -12.46 15.75
N GLU A 349 6.80 -13.61 16.34
CA GLU A 349 7.31 -14.92 15.94
C GLU A 349 6.91 -15.28 14.50
N ARG A 350 5.63 -15.10 14.15
CA ARG A 350 5.13 -15.35 12.79
C ARG A 350 5.77 -14.43 11.76
N LEU A 351 5.92 -13.15 12.08
CA LEU A 351 6.56 -12.20 11.18
C LEU A 351 8.03 -12.58 10.93
N HIS A 352 8.73 -13.06 11.95
CA HIS A 352 10.09 -13.56 11.82
C HIS A 352 10.21 -14.77 10.92
N ASP A 353 9.31 -15.74 11.08
CA ASP A 353 9.31 -16.93 10.24
C ASP A 353 8.93 -16.59 8.80
N LEU A 354 8.00 -15.66 8.59
CA LEU A 354 7.70 -15.11 7.28
C LEU A 354 8.96 -14.50 6.65
N LEU A 355 9.63 -13.56 7.31
CA LEU A 355 10.84 -12.92 6.78
C LEU A 355 11.96 -13.93 6.43
N ARG A 356 12.08 -15.03 7.18
CA ARG A 356 13.04 -16.10 6.88
C ARG A 356 12.75 -16.82 5.56
N SER A 357 11.48 -16.85 5.13
CA SER A 357 11.05 -17.48 3.88
C SER A 357 11.26 -16.60 2.63
N LEU A 358 11.79 -15.38 2.77
CA LEU A 358 11.87 -14.35 1.73
C LEU A 358 13.32 -13.98 1.36
N PRO A 359 14.11 -14.91 0.77
CA PRO A 359 15.53 -14.66 0.50
C PRO A 359 15.80 -13.58 -0.55
N ASN A 360 14.84 -13.29 -1.43
CA ASN A 360 14.97 -12.35 -2.54
C ASN A 360 14.23 -11.03 -2.28
N LEU A 361 13.90 -10.74 -1.03
CA LEU A 361 13.14 -9.54 -0.67
C LEU A 361 14.00 -8.29 -0.90
N THR A 362 13.57 -7.43 -1.83
CA THR A 362 14.22 -6.15 -2.14
C THR A 362 13.63 -4.97 -1.38
N GLU A 363 12.36 -5.08 -1.00
CA GLU A 363 11.59 -4.02 -0.38
C GLU A 363 10.72 -4.57 0.74
N LEU A 364 10.85 -3.98 1.92
CA LEU A 364 10.09 -4.34 3.11
C LEU A 364 9.48 -3.09 3.73
N CYS A 365 8.16 -3.00 3.73
CA CYS A 365 7.41 -1.98 4.48
C CYS A 365 6.61 -2.66 5.58
N LEU A 366 6.83 -2.25 6.83
CA LEU A 366 6.11 -2.76 7.99
C LEU A 366 5.59 -1.59 8.82
N ALA A 367 4.29 -1.40 8.84
CA ALA A 367 3.61 -0.50 9.75
C ALA A 367 2.77 -1.34 10.71
N ILE A 368 3.05 -1.32 12.01
CA ILE A 368 2.33 -2.14 12.98
C ILE A 368 1.83 -1.23 14.08
N LEU A 369 0.53 -1.20 14.37
CA LEU A 369 0.00 -0.37 15.45
C LEU A 369 0.24 -1.00 16.84
N LYS A 370 0.03 -2.33 16.97
CA LYS A 370 0.12 -3.05 18.24
C LYS A 370 0.89 -4.37 18.10
N LEU A 371 1.64 -4.74 19.13
CA LEU A 371 2.21 -6.10 19.24
C LEU A 371 1.40 -6.92 20.24
N SER A 372 1.07 -8.16 19.87
CA SER A 372 0.33 -9.09 20.73
C SER A 372 1.18 -9.69 21.86
N ILE A 373 2.51 -9.61 21.75
CA ILE A 373 3.44 -10.38 22.60
C ILE A 373 4.22 -9.48 23.56
N ASN A 374 4.54 -10.02 24.73
CA ASN A 374 5.57 -9.47 25.61
C ASN A 374 6.93 -9.56 24.91
N ILE A 375 7.45 -8.42 24.46
CA ILE A 375 8.74 -8.30 23.74
C ILE A 375 9.88 -9.03 24.47
N ALA A 376 9.87 -9.08 25.81
CA ALA A 376 10.87 -9.80 26.57
C ALA A 376 10.80 -11.31 26.35
N GLN A 377 9.60 -11.88 26.27
CA GLN A 377 9.40 -13.30 25.97
C GLN A 377 9.85 -13.63 24.55
N PHE A 378 9.51 -12.78 23.58
CA PHE A 378 9.97 -12.92 22.19
C PHE A 378 11.50 -12.84 22.07
N ALA A 379 12.13 -11.90 22.77
CA ALA A 379 13.58 -11.80 22.80
C ALA A 379 14.23 -13.07 23.38
N LEU A 380 13.66 -13.61 24.46
CA LEU A 380 14.14 -14.86 25.07
C LEU A 380 13.93 -16.07 24.15
N SER A 381 12.78 -16.19 23.47
CA SER A 381 12.52 -17.29 22.53
C SER A 381 13.49 -17.24 21.35
N THR A 382 13.77 -16.05 20.85
CA THR A 382 14.73 -15.86 19.75
C THR A 382 16.16 -16.19 20.15
N ILE A 383 16.61 -15.75 21.34
CA ILE A 383 17.95 -16.04 21.86
C ILE A 383 18.13 -17.55 22.06
N ARG A 384 17.14 -18.22 22.67
CA ARG A 384 17.18 -19.66 22.97
C ARG A 384 17.00 -20.54 21.74
N GLY A 385 16.23 -20.08 20.76
CA GLY A 385 15.79 -20.88 19.62
C GLY A 385 16.88 -21.34 18.66
N GLY A 386 18.14 -20.87 18.82
CA GLY A 386 19.27 -21.31 18.00
C GLY A 386 19.13 -21.01 16.49
N GLY A 387 18.11 -20.23 16.10
CA GLY A 387 17.90 -19.85 14.70
C GLY A 387 19.14 -19.12 14.18
N GLY A 388 19.67 -19.60 13.06
CA GLY A 388 20.78 -18.95 12.36
C GLY A 388 20.44 -17.51 11.97
N PRO A 389 21.45 -16.73 11.54
CA PRO A 389 21.18 -15.47 10.87
C PRO A 389 20.21 -15.72 9.72
N TYR A 390 19.20 -14.87 9.57
CA TYR A 390 18.39 -14.87 8.36
C TYR A 390 18.80 -13.65 7.57
N ALA A 391 19.45 -13.92 6.44
CA ALA A 391 19.96 -12.91 5.55
C ALA A 391 18.82 -12.40 4.67
N LEU A 392 18.74 -11.09 4.53
CA LEU A 392 17.94 -10.41 3.52
C LEU A 392 18.93 -9.76 2.53
N PRO A 393 19.65 -10.59 1.75
CA PRO A 393 20.82 -10.16 0.98
C PRO A 393 20.48 -9.12 -0.08
N GLU A 394 19.24 -9.12 -0.59
CA GLU A 394 18.78 -8.23 -1.65
C GLU A 394 18.00 -7.01 -1.14
N LEU A 395 17.83 -6.86 0.18
CA LEU A 395 16.99 -5.81 0.76
C LEU A 395 17.64 -4.44 0.59
N ARG A 396 17.00 -3.59 -0.24
CA ARG A 396 17.43 -2.23 -0.58
C ARG A 396 16.61 -1.16 0.13
N TYR A 397 15.32 -1.42 0.33
CA TYR A 397 14.38 -0.46 0.92
C TYR A 397 13.73 -1.06 2.17
N LEU A 398 13.80 -0.32 3.28
CA LEU A 398 13.23 -0.70 4.57
C LEU A 398 12.40 0.44 5.13
N ASP A 399 11.10 0.24 5.30
CA ASP A 399 10.18 1.18 5.94
C ASP A 399 9.58 0.56 7.20
N LEU A 400 9.80 1.20 8.35
CA LEU A 400 9.35 0.72 9.65
C LEU A 400 8.53 1.80 10.38
N ARG A 401 7.24 1.54 10.57
CA ARG A 401 6.27 2.43 11.21
C ARG A 401 5.57 1.77 12.41
N GLY A 402 5.03 2.59 13.30
CA GLY A 402 4.40 2.17 14.54
C GLY A 402 5.37 1.38 15.40
N VAL A 403 4.94 0.25 15.96
CA VAL A 403 5.76 -0.62 16.82
C VAL A 403 6.63 -1.64 16.06
N ALA A 404 6.65 -1.61 14.72
CA ALA A 404 7.39 -2.59 13.91
C ALA A 404 8.90 -2.70 14.26
N PRO A 405 9.64 -1.60 14.53
CA PRO A 405 11.04 -1.66 14.95
C PRO A 405 11.34 -2.54 16.16
N LEU A 406 10.39 -2.68 17.09
CA LEU A 406 10.57 -3.47 18.29
C LEU A 406 10.77 -4.97 17.98
N ILE A 407 10.32 -5.42 16.80
CA ILE A 407 10.51 -6.79 16.31
C ILE A 407 11.96 -7.04 15.85
N PHE A 408 12.66 -5.99 15.43
CA PHE A 408 14.03 -6.05 14.91
C PHE A 408 15.07 -5.95 16.02
N ILE A 409 14.75 -5.34 17.17
CA ILE A 409 15.74 -5.13 18.25
C ILE A 409 16.34 -6.45 18.76
N PRO A 410 15.55 -7.48 19.13
CA PRO A 410 16.11 -8.71 19.70
C PRO A 410 16.94 -9.52 18.70
N THR A 411 16.74 -9.27 17.41
CA THR A 411 17.25 -10.05 16.29
C THR A 411 18.22 -9.28 15.42
N SER A 412 18.46 -8.03 15.76
CA SER A 412 19.29 -7.09 15.01
C SER A 412 20.68 -7.63 14.66
N ARG A 413 21.30 -8.42 15.54
CA ARG A 413 22.58 -9.11 15.29
C ARG A 413 22.54 -10.26 14.29
N ARG A 414 21.34 -10.69 13.89
CA ARG A 414 21.08 -11.84 13.01
C ARG A 414 20.53 -11.43 11.65
N ILE A 415 20.23 -10.15 11.47
CA ILE A 415 19.68 -9.60 10.23
C ILE A 415 20.85 -9.05 9.42
N GLU A 416 21.11 -9.68 8.28
CA GLU A 416 22.12 -9.22 7.34
C GLU A 416 21.45 -8.54 6.15
N THR A 417 21.71 -7.25 5.97
CA THR A 417 21.18 -6.44 4.86
C THR A 417 22.34 -5.72 4.14
N PRO A 418 23.17 -6.46 3.38
CA PRO A 418 24.38 -5.93 2.75
C PRO A 418 24.14 -4.83 1.73
N VAL A 419 22.95 -4.75 1.14
CA VAL A 419 22.62 -3.78 0.09
C VAL A 419 21.56 -2.76 0.50
N LEU A 420 21.35 -2.57 1.82
CA LEU A 420 20.36 -1.60 2.31
C LEU A 420 20.76 -0.17 1.94
N GLU A 421 19.94 0.48 1.13
CA GLU A 421 20.21 1.81 0.54
C GLU A 421 19.26 2.88 1.10
N THR A 422 17.99 2.51 1.35
CA THR A 422 16.94 3.45 1.77
C THR A 422 16.26 2.96 3.05
N VAL A 423 16.11 3.88 4.01
CA VAL A 423 15.44 3.62 5.28
C VAL A 423 14.38 4.68 5.55
N THR A 424 13.16 4.25 5.85
CA THR A 424 12.03 5.10 6.23
C THR A 424 11.59 4.78 7.66
N LEU A 425 11.51 5.78 8.52
CA LEU A 425 11.23 5.63 9.96
C LEU A 425 10.17 6.63 10.43
N GLN A 426 9.54 6.34 11.57
CA GLN A 426 8.82 7.34 12.36
C GLN A 426 9.69 7.90 13.50
N PRO A 427 9.48 9.15 13.96
CA PRO A 427 10.23 9.74 15.08
C PRO A 427 10.20 8.90 16.35
N ASP A 428 9.03 8.34 16.69
CA ASP A 428 8.82 7.46 17.86
C ASP A 428 9.73 6.21 17.85
N ASN A 429 10.29 5.89 16.68
CA ASN A 429 11.11 4.71 16.45
C ASN A 429 12.62 4.96 16.42
N ILE A 430 13.08 6.21 16.46
CA ILE A 430 14.51 6.50 16.32
C ILE A 430 15.32 5.91 17.49
N LEU A 431 14.87 6.14 18.72
CA LEU A 431 15.57 5.64 19.91
C LEU A 431 15.60 4.09 19.95
N PRO A 432 14.48 3.37 19.76
CA PRO A 432 14.50 1.89 19.67
C PRO A 432 15.47 1.35 18.60
N LEU A 433 15.58 2.04 17.46
CA LEU A 433 16.43 1.62 16.34
C LEU A 433 17.92 1.89 16.53
N THR A 434 18.32 2.59 17.58
CA THR A 434 19.73 2.76 17.96
C THR A 434 20.48 1.42 17.96
N TYR A 435 19.89 0.41 18.59
CA TYR A 435 20.51 -0.90 18.69
C TYR A 435 20.56 -1.60 17.33
N PHE A 436 19.53 -1.40 16.51
CA PHE A 436 19.46 -1.93 15.17
C PHE A 436 20.55 -1.32 14.28
N PHE A 437 20.70 0.00 14.22
CA PHE A 437 21.74 0.66 13.43
C PHE A 437 23.16 0.37 13.93
N ARG A 438 23.35 0.18 15.24
CA ARG A 438 24.66 -0.23 15.78
C ARG A 438 25.09 -1.64 15.38
N THR A 439 24.13 -2.51 15.12
CA THR A 439 24.37 -3.93 14.83
C THR A 439 24.23 -4.25 13.35
N LEU A 440 23.58 -3.37 12.58
CA LEU A 440 23.63 -3.33 11.14
C LEU A 440 25.09 -3.18 10.68
N SER A 441 25.69 -4.29 10.26
CA SER A 441 27.04 -4.33 9.70
C SER A 441 27.22 -3.41 8.49
N ASN A 442 26.10 -2.99 7.87
CA ASN A 442 26.07 -2.23 6.62
C ASN A 442 25.33 -0.90 6.77
N ALA A 443 25.28 -0.33 7.98
CA ALA A 443 24.75 1.03 8.20
C ALA A 443 25.42 2.09 7.28
N GLU A 444 26.65 1.80 6.82
CA GLU A 444 27.39 2.60 5.84
C GLU A 444 26.80 2.57 4.43
N ASN A 445 25.95 1.61 4.06
CA ASN A 445 25.38 1.56 2.72
C ASN A 445 24.11 2.40 2.56
N VAL A 446 23.53 2.85 3.67
CA VAL A 446 22.32 3.68 3.66
C VAL A 446 22.65 5.07 3.13
N ARG A 447 21.98 5.44 2.04
CA ARG A 447 22.12 6.73 1.33
C ARG A 447 20.89 7.61 1.45
N SER A 448 19.71 7.02 1.63
CA SER A 448 18.47 7.78 1.75
C SER A 448 17.81 7.51 3.10
N LEU A 449 17.46 8.58 3.81
CA LEU A 449 16.72 8.52 5.06
C LEU A 449 15.44 9.34 4.94
N THR A 450 14.31 8.72 5.21
CA THR A 450 13.01 9.38 5.28
C THR A 450 12.49 9.27 6.71
N ILE A 451 12.12 10.40 7.32
CA ILE A 451 11.45 10.43 8.62
C ILE A 451 10.04 10.97 8.42
N ILE A 452 9.04 10.15 8.70
CA ILE A 452 7.62 10.41 8.40
C ILE A 452 6.76 10.39 9.65
N GLY A 453 5.77 11.27 9.70
CA GLY A 453 4.71 11.29 10.69
C GLY A 453 5.19 11.22 12.15
N GLY A 454 4.39 10.57 13.00
CA GLY A 454 4.69 10.33 14.41
C GLY A 454 4.00 11.31 15.36
N VAL A 455 3.89 10.89 16.63
CA VAL A 455 3.41 11.76 17.72
C VAL A 455 4.58 12.56 18.30
N ALA A 456 5.80 12.03 18.26
CA ALA A 456 7.00 12.74 18.70
C ALA A 456 7.55 13.68 17.63
N LYS A 457 8.14 14.79 18.11
CA LYS A 457 8.99 15.67 17.31
C LYS A 457 10.40 15.09 17.21
N VAL A 458 11.04 15.24 16.05
CA VAL A 458 12.47 14.92 15.90
C VAL A 458 13.31 16.00 16.59
N ALA A 459 14.16 15.61 17.54
CA ALA A 459 14.91 16.51 18.40
C ALA A 459 16.44 16.29 18.29
N ALA A 460 17.22 17.26 18.80
CA ALA A 460 18.68 17.20 18.76
C ALA A 460 19.28 15.92 19.40
N SER A 461 18.58 15.30 20.36
CA SER A 461 18.98 14.03 20.98
C SER A 461 19.02 12.87 19.99
N ASP A 462 18.19 12.91 18.95
CA ASP A 462 18.06 11.85 17.96
C ASP A 462 19.25 11.84 16.98
N LEU A 463 19.89 13.00 16.80
CA LEU A 463 21.04 13.17 15.91
C LEU A 463 22.22 12.26 16.28
N LEU A 464 22.42 11.99 17.57
CA LEU A 464 23.48 11.07 18.00
C LEU A 464 23.25 9.67 17.42
N MET A 465 21.99 9.24 17.32
CA MET A 465 21.64 7.93 16.78
C MET A 465 21.71 7.94 15.25
N LEU A 466 21.15 8.98 14.65
CA LEU A 466 21.16 9.18 13.21
C LEU A 466 22.56 9.38 12.61
N SER A 467 23.52 9.88 13.39
CA SER A 467 24.92 10.05 13.00
C SER A 467 25.65 8.74 12.66
N MET A 468 25.06 7.59 13.02
CA MET A 468 25.60 6.28 12.64
C MET A 468 25.48 6.02 11.13
N LEU A 469 24.52 6.65 10.45
CA LEU A 469 24.30 6.53 9.01
C LEU A 469 25.20 7.53 8.26
N ARG A 470 26.52 7.31 8.24
CA ARG A 470 27.48 8.32 7.77
C ARG A 470 27.40 8.67 6.27
N ASN A 471 26.85 7.78 5.47
CA ASN A 471 26.82 7.91 4.01
C ASN A 471 25.48 8.40 3.46
N ILE A 472 24.64 9.00 4.32
CA ILE A 472 23.40 9.63 3.88
C ILE A 472 23.70 10.76 2.89
N GLU A 473 23.03 10.68 1.74
CA GLU A 473 23.08 11.60 0.59
C GLU A 473 21.78 12.42 0.51
N SER A 474 20.64 11.79 0.85
CA SER A 474 19.30 12.39 0.80
C SER A 474 18.54 12.20 2.11
N VAL A 475 17.95 13.28 2.62
CA VAL A 475 17.08 13.27 3.81
C VAL A 475 15.72 13.87 3.46
N VAL A 476 14.65 13.17 3.82
CA VAL A 476 13.26 13.66 3.76
C VAL A 476 12.71 13.73 5.17
N LEU A 477 12.18 14.89 5.56
CA LEU A 477 11.56 15.15 6.85
C LEU A 477 10.08 15.51 6.64
N ASP A 478 9.23 14.50 6.71
CA ASP A 478 7.77 14.63 6.73
C ASP A 478 7.23 14.42 8.16
N CYS A 479 7.77 15.16 9.12
CA CYS A 479 7.42 15.01 10.53
C CYS A 479 7.46 16.35 11.25
N GLU A 480 6.94 16.38 12.48
CA GLU A 480 7.12 17.56 13.32
C GLU A 480 8.59 17.66 13.76
N ILE A 481 9.12 18.88 13.69
CA ILE A 481 10.53 19.16 13.95
C ILE A 481 10.64 20.02 15.21
N ALA A 482 11.51 19.63 16.15
CA ALA A 482 11.82 20.47 17.31
C ALA A 482 12.80 21.59 16.95
N ASP A 483 12.67 22.76 17.57
CA ASP A 483 13.50 23.95 17.36
C ASP A 483 15.02 23.68 17.48
N SER A 484 15.40 22.68 18.27
CA SER A 484 16.79 22.33 18.53
C SER A 484 17.46 21.48 17.44
N ILE A 485 16.71 20.87 16.50
CA ILE A 485 17.30 19.90 15.56
C ILE A 485 18.39 20.55 14.70
N PHE A 486 18.08 21.68 14.05
CA PHE A 486 18.98 22.29 13.08
C PHE A 486 20.14 22.99 13.77
N GLU A 487 19.96 23.47 15.00
CA GLU A 487 21.06 23.92 15.85
C GLU A 487 22.03 22.76 16.13
N GLY A 488 21.51 21.61 16.55
CA GLY A 488 22.29 20.39 16.75
C GLY A 488 23.00 19.92 15.48
N MET A 489 22.33 20.00 14.31
CA MET A 489 22.94 19.67 13.03
C MET A 489 24.04 20.66 12.63
N SER A 490 23.86 21.95 12.92
CA SER A 490 24.86 23.00 12.66
C SER A 490 26.14 22.78 13.45
N VAL A 491 26.01 22.43 14.73
CA VAL A 491 27.15 22.12 15.61
C VAL A 491 27.93 20.90 15.11
N ASN A 492 27.26 19.96 14.45
CA ASN A 492 27.83 18.71 13.97
C ASN A 492 27.96 18.66 12.43
N ALA A 493 27.98 19.80 11.73
CA ALA A 493 27.88 19.83 10.27
C ALA A 493 28.98 19.03 9.54
N GLU A 494 30.17 18.90 10.15
CA GLU A 494 31.29 18.12 9.57
C GLU A 494 31.12 16.61 9.76
N SER A 495 30.49 16.19 10.86
CA SER A 495 30.43 14.78 11.27
C SER A 495 29.08 14.13 10.95
N LEU A 496 28.00 14.91 10.99
CA LEU A 496 26.65 14.46 10.71
C LEU A 496 26.38 14.49 9.20
N TRP A 497 26.36 13.30 8.60
CA TRP A 497 26.02 13.09 7.19
C TRP A 497 26.86 13.95 6.23
N PRO A 498 28.19 13.78 6.23
CA PRO A 498 29.09 14.58 5.39
C PRO A 498 28.70 14.56 3.91
N LYS A 499 28.12 13.46 3.41
CA LYS A 499 27.70 13.32 2.01
C LYS A 499 26.32 13.88 1.67
N MET A 500 25.54 14.32 2.66
CA MET A 500 24.17 14.75 2.41
C MET A 500 24.14 16.05 1.61
N HIS A 501 23.55 15.98 0.41
CA HIS A 501 23.41 17.11 -0.50
C HIS A 501 21.94 17.42 -0.84
N THR A 502 21.02 16.53 -0.46
CA THR A 502 19.57 16.71 -0.65
C THR A 502 18.86 16.71 0.70
N LEU A 503 18.06 17.74 0.95
CA LEU A 503 17.18 17.86 2.12
C LEU A 503 15.77 18.26 1.67
N HIS A 504 14.78 17.46 2.00
CA HIS A 504 13.38 17.75 1.76
C HIS A 504 12.65 17.88 3.10
N ILE A 505 11.83 18.91 3.26
CA ILE A 505 10.99 19.15 4.43
C ILE A 505 9.56 19.33 3.94
N ASP A 506 8.72 18.33 4.16
CA ASP A 506 7.34 18.29 3.65
C ASP A 506 6.34 18.98 4.58
N LYS A 507 6.62 19.02 5.89
CA LYS A 507 5.79 19.73 6.86
C LYS A 507 6.24 21.17 7.05
N ALA A 508 5.28 22.07 7.23
CA ALA A 508 5.56 23.47 7.48
C ALA A 508 6.38 23.68 8.76
N LEU A 509 7.37 24.57 8.71
CA LEU A 509 8.17 24.93 9.88
C LEU A 509 7.37 25.91 10.73
N GLU A 510 6.87 25.50 11.88
CA GLU A 510 5.93 26.34 12.66
C GLU A 510 6.57 27.63 13.19
N SER A 511 7.87 27.59 13.52
CA SER A 511 8.58 28.67 14.24
C SER A 511 9.64 29.34 13.38
N ASP A 512 9.71 30.67 13.44
CA ASP A 512 10.78 31.45 12.81
C ASP A 512 12.17 31.07 13.35
N ALA A 513 12.25 30.60 14.60
CA ALA A 513 13.49 30.09 15.15
C ALA A 513 13.98 28.86 14.39
N VAL A 514 13.08 27.92 14.06
CA VAL A 514 13.40 26.71 13.27
C VAL A 514 13.88 27.10 11.87
N ARG A 515 13.18 28.05 11.22
CA ARG A 515 13.55 28.56 9.89
C ARG A 515 14.95 29.18 9.89
N GLN A 516 15.27 29.99 10.91
CA GLN A 516 16.59 30.61 11.05
C GLN A 516 17.68 29.55 11.33
N SER A 517 17.40 28.58 12.19
CA SER A 517 18.33 27.48 12.47
C SER A 517 18.61 26.62 11.24
N LEU A 518 17.59 26.37 10.38
CA LEU A 518 17.78 25.69 9.10
C LEU A 518 18.75 26.47 8.18
N LEU A 519 18.57 27.79 8.06
CA LEU A 519 19.46 28.63 7.25
C LEU A 519 20.90 28.64 7.80
N GLN A 520 21.05 28.66 9.12
CA GLN A 520 22.36 28.56 9.78
C GLN A 520 23.02 27.22 9.48
N PHE A 521 22.26 26.12 9.53
CA PHE A 521 22.74 24.79 9.21
C PHE A 521 23.24 24.68 7.75
N ILE A 522 22.45 25.18 6.79
CA ILE A 522 22.84 25.17 5.37
C ILE A 522 24.11 25.98 5.14
N LYS A 523 24.21 27.17 5.75
CA LYS A 523 25.41 28.01 5.67
C LYS A 523 26.63 27.32 6.28
N ALA A 524 26.49 26.73 7.47
CA ALA A 524 27.56 26.02 8.14
C ALA A 524 28.05 24.84 7.29
N LYS A 525 27.14 24.01 6.76
CA LYS A 525 27.50 22.87 5.91
C LYS A 525 28.18 23.29 4.62
N ASN A 526 27.65 24.28 3.92
CA ASN A 526 28.25 24.77 2.67
C ASN A 526 29.64 25.37 2.93
N ALA A 527 29.83 26.08 4.04
CA ALA A 527 31.16 26.59 4.43
C ALA A 527 32.14 25.44 4.73
N THR A 528 31.70 24.40 5.46
CA THR A 528 32.51 23.20 5.72
C THR A 528 32.88 22.47 4.42
N SER A 529 31.96 22.34 3.47
CA SER A 529 32.24 21.67 2.19
C SER A 529 33.35 22.36 1.37
N ALA A 530 33.56 23.66 1.59
CA ALA A 530 34.63 24.40 0.93
C ALA A 530 36.01 24.15 1.56
N THR A 531 36.06 23.68 2.81
CA THR A 531 37.31 23.50 3.57
C THR A 531 37.67 22.04 3.83
N ALA A 532 36.68 21.16 3.97
CA ALA A 532 36.85 19.77 4.36
C ALA A 532 36.66 18.81 3.17
N GLU A 533 37.64 17.93 2.95
CA GLU A 533 37.56 16.90 1.91
C GLU A 533 36.50 15.85 2.27
N GLY A 534 35.62 15.52 1.32
CA GLY A 534 34.57 14.51 1.49
C GLY A 534 33.26 15.02 2.09
N VAL A 535 33.14 16.32 2.42
CA VAL A 535 31.88 16.95 2.80
C VAL A 535 31.23 17.58 1.56
N SER A 536 30.00 17.18 1.27
CA SER A 536 29.21 17.70 0.15
C SER A 536 28.45 18.98 0.54
N ALA A 537 28.49 19.99 -0.33
CA ALA A 537 27.58 21.12 -0.24
C ALA A 537 26.14 20.69 -0.53
N PHE A 538 25.16 21.44 -0.03
CA PHE A 538 23.78 21.27 -0.45
C PHE A 538 23.61 21.64 -1.93
N GLN A 539 22.97 20.73 -2.67
CA GLN A 539 22.56 20.96 -4.05
C GLN A 539 21.05 21.20 -4.14
N HIS A 540 20.28 20.48 -3.32
CA HIS A 540 18.83 20.54 -3.32
C HIS A 540 18.31 20.69 -1.89
N VAL A 541 17.61 21.79 -1.63
CA VAL A 541 16.82 21.96 -0.41
C VAL A 541 15.40 22.33 -0.82
N CYS A 542 14.44 21.46 -0.51
CA CYS A 542 13.04 21.71 -0.77
C CYS A 542 12.31 21.84 0.58
N VAL A 543 11.50 22.88 0.71
CA VAL A 543 10.64 23.10 1.86
C VAL A 543 9.24 23.35 1.32
N ASN A 544 8.29 22.50 1.68
CA ASN A 544 6.90 22.64 1.32
C ASN A 544 6.21 23.69 2.21
N GLU A 545 6.64 24.95 2.05
CA GLU A 545 6.12 26.07 2.80
C GLU A 545 6.02 27.30 1.88
N GLU A 546 4.93 28.06 2.03
CA GLU A 546 4.80 29.37 1.40
C GLU A 546 5.53 30.44 2.20
N GLY A 547 6.18 31.40 1.53
CA GLY A 547 6.67 32.61 2.18
C GLY A 547 8.08 33.05 1.78
N TRP A 548 8.82 33.58 2.76
CA TRP A 548 10.14 34.19 2.54
C TRP A 548 11.27 33.15 2.46
N LEU A 549 11.12 32.03 3.18
CA LEU A 549 12.16 31.01 3.31
C LEU A 549 12.59 30.41 1.95
N PRO A 550 11.70 30.04 1.02
CA PRO A 550 12.11 29.53 -0.29
C PRO A 550 12.98 30.51 -1.09
N LYS A 551 12.73 31.82 -0.98
CA LYS A 551 13.52 32.85 -1.67
C LYS A 551 14.92 32.97 -1.07
N GLU A 552 15.02 32.87 0.25
CA GLU A 552 16.30 32.92 0.95
C GLU A 552 17.14 31.66 0.66
N LEU A 553 16.49 30.49 0.59
CA LEU A 553 17.13 29.23 0.18
C LEU A 553 17.64 29.30 -1.27
N GLU A 554 16.85 29.86 -2.19
CA GLU A 554 17.27 30.09 -3.58
C GLU A 554 18.49 31.02 -3.66
N ALA A 555 18.53 32.09 -2.86
CA ALA A 555 19.67 32.99 -2.80
C ALA A 555 20.95 32.30 -2.26
N LEU A 556 20.80 31.32 -1.34
CA LEU A 556 21.92 30.58 -0.76
C LEU A 556 22.43 29.45 -1.67
N LEU A 557 21.55 28.79 -2.43
CA LEU A 557 21.89 27.64 -3.27
C LEU A 557 22.17 28.01 -4.74
N GLY A 558 21.72 29.18 -5.19
CA GLY A 558 21.79 29.62 -6.58
C GLY A 558 20.56 29.19 -7.42
N GLU A 559 20.38 29.83 -8.57
CA GLU A 559 19.19 29.68 -9.44
C GLU A 559 19.00 28.26 -10.02
N ASP A 560 20.06 27.45 -10.09
CA ASP A 560 20.00 26.10 -10.68
C ASP A 560 19.24 25.08 -9.82
N SER A 561 18.93 25.41 -8.56
CA SER A 561 18.21 24.54 -7.62
C SER A 561 16.74 24.26 -7.99
N ARG A 562 16.14 25.00 -8.94
CA ARG A 562 14.69 24.97 -9.27
C ARG A 562 14.21 23.84 -10.19
N ARG A 563 15.08 23.02 -10.80
CA ARG A 563 14.70 22.23 -11.98
C ARG A 563 14.27 20.79 -11.76
N GLU A 564 14.41 20.24 -10.57
CA GLU A 564 13.88 18.91 -10.29
C GLU A 564 12.55 19.06 -9.54
N GLU A 565 11.45 18.76 -10.25
CA GLU A 565 10.18 18.46 -9.59
C GLU A 565 10.48 17.43 -8.50
N ALA A 566 10.03 17.70 -7.27
CA ALA A 566 10.26 16.80 -6.14
C ALA A 566 9.95 15.37 -6.58
N PRO A 567 10.81 14.38 -6.25
CA PRO A 567 10.48 13.00 -6.49
C PRO A 567 9.11 12.77 -5.85
N VAL A 568 8.13 12.40 -6.67
CA VAL A 568 6.78 12.09 -6.18
C VAL A 568 6.96 10.96 -5.18
N LEU A 569 6.89 11.29 -3.89
CA LEU A 569 6.79 10.31 -2.83
C LEU A 569 5.44 9.61 -3.10
N TYR A 570 5.52 8.33 -3.42
CA TYR A 570 4.34 7.50 -3.49
C TYR A 570 3.94 7.26 -2.04
N ASP A 571 2.82 7.87 -1.64
CA ASP A 571 2.18 7.62 -0.34
C ASP A 571 1.86 6.13 -0.14
#